data_AF-A0A6B3HU04-F1
#
_entry.id   AF-A0A6B3HU04-F1
#
_cell.length_a   1.000
_cell.length_b   1.000
_cell.length_c   1.000
_cell.angle_alpha   90.00
_cell.angle_beta   90.00
_cell.angle_gamma   90.00
#
_symmetry.space_group_name_H-M   'P 1'
#
loop_
_entity.id
_entity.type
_entity.pdbx_description
1 polymer ?
#
loop_
_entity_poly.entity_id
_entity_poly.type
_entity_poly.pdbx_seq_one_letter_code
_entity_poly.pdbx_strand_id
1 'polypeptide(L)'
;PPGAAAPRRLPGPEPADLGVPAKAEHLIPARTGTGPRRLPAFTPGEDAFTVYVSCTGKEKLRLEFGTDPRPTEVSCGNPSTVGVVHTDPERQTLTVRPASPDVRWSIAVVDGETPL
;
A
#
# COMPACT_ATOMS: atom_id res chain seq x y z
N PRO A 1 4.84 -27.07 38.84
CA PRO A 1 4.91 -27.44 37.40
C PRO A 1 4.96 -26.17 36.52
N PRO A 2 6.00 -25.99 35.68
CA PRO A 2 6.17 -24.75 34.93
C PRO A 2 5.13 -24.67 33.81
N GLY A 3 4.47 -23.52 33.73
CA GLY A 3 3.38 -23.25 32.79
C GLY A 3 3.86 -23.24 31.34
N ALA A 4 3.05 -23.82 30.46
CA ALA A 4 3.21 -23.74 29.03
C ALA A 4 3.13 -22.26 28.59
N ALA A 5 4.25 -21.71 28.14
CA ALA A 5 4.29 -20.40 27.53
C ALA A 5 3.57 -20.48 26.17
N ALA A 6 2.47 -19.74 26.02
CA ALA A 6 1.82 -19.54 24.73
C ALA A 6 2.86 -18.95 23.73
N PRO A 7 2.79 -19.31 22.44
CA PRO A 7 3.72 -18.77 21.45
C PRO A 7 3.57 -17.25 21.43
N ARG A 8 4.65 -16.55 21.80
CA ARG A 8 4.77 -15.11 21.61
C ARG A 8 4.54 -14.84 20.13
N ARG A 9 3.38 -14.27 19.78
CA ARG A 9 3.19 -13.65 18.47
C ARG A 9 4.25 -12.55 18.41
N LEU A 10 5.34 -12.83 17.69
CA LEU A 10 6.27 -11.79 17.30
C LEU A 10 5.42 -10.68 16.66
N PRO A 11 5.58 -9.41 17.05
CA PRO A 11 5.03 -8.33 16.25
C PRO A 11 5.57 -8.58 14.85
N GLY A 12 4.67 -8.85 13.89
CA GLY A 12 5.05 -8.75 12.49
C GLY A 12 5.64 -7.35 12.29
N PRO A 13 6.56 -7.15 11.33
CA PRO A 13 7.07 -5.82 11.05
C PRO A 13 5.88 -4.88 10.95
N GLU A 14 5.81 -3.90 11.87
CA GLU A 14 4.78 -2.87 11.84
C GLU A 14 4.77 -2.32 10.40
N PRO A 15 3.58 -2.10 9.80
CA PRO A 15 3.53 -1.38 8.54
C PRO A 15 4.37 -0.13 8.74
N ALA A 16 5.36 0.08 7.85
CA ALA A 16 6.15 1.31 7.89
C ALA A 16 5.17 2.47 8.03
N ASP A 17 5.37 3.39 8.98
CA ASP A 17 4.45 4.50 9.17
C ASP A 17 4.32 5.23 7.83
N LEU A 18 3.17 5.03 7.20
CA LEU A 18 2.88 5.51 5.86
C LEU A 18 2.49 6.99 5.91
N GLY A 19 2.41 7.61 7.09
CA GLY A 19 1.89 8.95 7.27
C GLY A 19 0.40 9.06 6.93
N VAL A 20 -0.34 7.95 6.99
CA VAL A 20 -1.79 7.98 6.70
C VAL A 20 -2.50 8.75 7.81
N PRO A 21 -3.33 9.76 7.48
CA PRO A 21 -4.04 10.51 8.51
C PRO A 21 -4.95 9.60 9.34
N ALA A 22 -4.93 9.77 10.66
CA ALA A 22 -5.66 8.90 11.60
C ALA A 22 -7.19 8.90 11.42
N LYS A 23 -7.75 9.89 10.71
CA LYS A 23 -9.18 10.02 10.40
C LYS A 23 -9.54 9.65 8.96
N ALA A 24 -8.57 9.20 8.16
CA ALA A 24 -8.82 8.82 6.78
C ALA A 24 -9.65 7.54 6.72
N GLU A 25 -10.56 7.47 5.74
CA GLU A 25 -11.35 6.26 5.49
C GLU A 25 -10.52 5.26 4.68
N HIS A 26 -10.26 4.09 5.25
CA HIS A 26 -9.40 3.10 4.62
C HIS A 26 -10.17 2.18 3.66
N LEU A 27 -9.92 2.32 2.36
CA LEU A 27 -10.36 1.37 1.34
C LEU A 27 -9.51 0.09 1.39
N ILE A 28 -8.20 0.24 1.61
CA ILE A 28 -7.27 -0.86 1.90
C ILE A 28 -6.45 -0.49 3.14
N PRO A 29 -6.60 -1.23 4.25
CA PRO A 29 -5.76 -1.06 5.43
C PRO A 29 -4.28 -1.25 5.11
N ALA A 30 -3.40 -0.60 5.88
CA ALA A 30 -1.96 -0.70 5.70
C ALA A 30 -1.48 -2.16 5.69
N ARG A 31 -0.73 -2.52 4.67
CA ARG A 31 -0.20 -3.87 4.46
C ARG A 31 1.23 -3.81 3.99
N THR A 32 2.02 -4.79 4.39
CA THR A 32 3.39 -4.97 3.95
C THR A 32 3.53 -6.22 3.11
N GLY A 33 4.57 -6.27 2.28
CA GLY A 33 4.87 -7.44 1.47
C GLY A 33 6.23 -7.38 0.79
N THR A 34 6.58 -8.53 0.22
CA THR A 34 7.72 -8.74 -0.67
C THR A 34 7.21 -9.41 -1.94
N GLY A 35 7.78 -9.06 -3.09
CA GLY A 35 7.34 -9.61 -4.38
C GLY A 35 5.98 -9.08 -4.86
N PRO A 36 5.51 -9.54 -6.03
CA PRO A 36 4.25 -9.10 -6.63
C PRO A 36 3.02 -9.52 -5.81
N ARG A 37 2.07 -8.60 -5.62
CA ARG A 37 0.81 -8.91 -4.93
C ARG A 37 -0.35 -8.09 -5.48
N ARG A 38 -1.43 -8.79 -5.82
CA ARG A 38 -2.73 -8.18 -6.08
C ARG A 38 -3.40 -7.86 -4.74
N LEU A 39 -3.83 -6.62 -4.57
CA LEU A 39 -4.57 -6.19 -3.39
C LEU A 39 -6.07 -6.52 -3.54
N PRO A 40 -6.82 -6.55 -2.43
CA PRO A 40 -8.28 -6.65 -2.49
C PRO A 40 -8.85 -5.57 -3.40
N ALA A 41 -9.88 -5.91 -4.17
CA ALA A 41 -10.62 -4.90 -4.93
C ALA A 41 -11.32 -3.93 -3.96
N PHE A 42 -11.40 -2.66 -4.35
CA PHE A 42 -12.04 -1.60 -3.59
C PHE A 42 -12.83 -0.70 -4.53
N THR A 43 -13.75 0.08 -3.99
CA THR A 43 -14.50 1.08 -4.75
C THR A 43 -14.35 2.39 -3.99
N PRO A 44 -13.78 3.43 -4.60
CA PRO A 44 -13.73 4.75 -3.97
C PRO A 44 -15.15 5.31 -3.86
N GLY A 45 -15.42 6.01 -2.75
CA GLY A 45 -16.68 6.69 -2.52
C GLY A 45 -16.80 7.98 -3.35
N GLU A 46 -15.66 8.58 -3.67
CA GLU A 46 -15.53 9.76 -4.53
C GLU A 46 -14.85 9.41 -5.87
N ASP A 47 -14.64 10.43 -6.72
CA ASP A 47 -13.91 10.35 -7.99
C ASP A 47 -12.38 10.34 -7.82
N ALA A 48 -11.90 10.10 -6.60
CA ALA A 48 -10.50 9.98 -6.27
C ALA A 48 -10.26 9.04 -5.09
N PHE A 49 -9.07 8.44 -5.07
CA PHE A 49 -8.53 7.80 -3.88
C PHE A 49 -7.05 8.10 -3.76
N THR A 50 -6.54 8.03 -2.54
CA THR A 50 -5.14 8.34 -2.24
C THR A 50 -4.38 7.06 -1.89
N VAL A 51 -3.26 6.83 -2.58
CA VAL A 51 -2.38 5.68 -2.34
C VAL A 51 -1.16 6.12 -1.56
N TYR A 52 -1.05 5.61 -0.34
CA TYR A 52 0.13 5.77 0.49
C TYR A 52 1.03 4.57 0.30
N VAL A 53 2.25 4.80 -0.18
CA VAL A 53 3.20 3.72 -0.45
C VAL A 53 4.59 4.10 0.03
N SER A 54 5.26 3.14 0.64
CA SER A 54 6.65 3.21 1.05
C SER A 54 7.35 1.94 0.62
N CYS A 55 8.57 2.06 0.14
CA CYS A 55 9.36 0.89 -0.21
C CYS A 55 10.83 1.07 0.12
N THR A 56 11.44 -0.04 0.54
CA THR A 56 12.87 -0.12 0.86
C THR A 56 13.54 -1.04 -0.13
N GLY A 57 14.65 -0.59 -0.70
CA GLY A 57 15.40 -1.30 -1.73
C GLY A 57 16.15 -0.32 -2.62
N LYS A 58 16.98 -0.83 -3.52
CA LYS A 58 17.67 -0.03 -4.54
C LYS A 58 16.86 0.11 -5.83
N GLU A 59 15.87 -0.75 -5.99
CA GLU A 59 15.05 -0.88 -7.20
C GLU A 59 13.68 -0.21 -7.03
N LYS A 60 12.94 -0.07 -8.13
CA LYS A 60 11.62 0.56 -8.15
C LYS A 60 10.48 -0.39 -7.75
N LEU A 61 9.37 0.20 -7.34
CA LEU A 61 8.08 -0.42 -7.14
C LEU A 61 7.10 0.06 -8.22
N ARG A 62 6.43 -0.85 -8.92
CA ARG A 62 5.35 -0.51 -9.86
C ARG A 62 3.99 -0.75 -9.24
N LEU A 63 3.07 0.17 -9.49
CA LEU A 63 1.67 0.10 -9.11
C LEU A 63 0.84 0.03 -10.39
N GLU A 64 0.17 -1.11 -10.60
CA GLU A 64 -0.72 -1.33 -11.74
C GLU A 64 -2.16 -1.18 -11.27
N PHE A 65 -2.86 -0.16 -11.78
CA PHE A 65 -4.28 0.07 -11.55
C PHE A 65 -5.09 -0.60 -12.67
N GLY A 66 -6.13 -1.34 -12.30
CA GLY A 66 -6.75 -2.35 -13.17
C GLY A 66 -7.14 -1.88 -14.58
N THR A 67 -7.70 -0.68 -14.70
CA THR A 67 -8.13 -0.09 -15.98
C THR A 67 -7.12 0.92 -16.55
N ASP A 68 -6.11 1.30 -15.77
CA ASP A 68 -5.09 2.24 -16.22
C ASP A 68 -3.99 1.50 -16.99
N PRO A 69 -3.81 1.78 -18.29
CA PRO A 69 -2.71 1.20 -19.06
C PRO A 69 -1.32 1.68 -18.61
N ARG A 70 -1.24 2.70 -17.75
CA ARG A 70 0.02 3.30 -17.30
C ARG A 70 0.29 2.93 -15.84
N PRO A 71 1.25 2.01 -15.58
CA PRO A 71 1.67 1.74 -14.22
C PRO A 71 2.38 2.96 -13.63
N THR A 72 2.13 3.25 -12.35
CA THR A 72 2.87 4.25 -11.60
C THR A 72 4.15 3.65 -11.07
N GLU A 73 5.31 4.26 -11.36
CA GLU A 73 6.60 3.83 -10.82
C GLU A 73 6.98 4.67 -9.59
N VAL A 74 7.35 4.00 -8.50
CA VAL A 74 7.81 4.59 -7.25
C VAL A 74 9.26 4.17 -7.04
N SER A 75 10.15 5.15 -6.85
CA SER A 75 11.56 4.85 -6.55
C SER A 75 11.73 4.62 -5.05
N CYS A 76 12.31 3.47 -4.68
CA CYS A 76 12.58 3.16 -3.27
C CYS A 76 13.85 3.90 -2.80
N GLY A 77 13.87 4.32 -1.53
CA GLY A 77 15.03 4.98 -0.92
C GLY A 77 14.79 6.38 -0.34
N ASN A 78 13.66 7.01 -0.63
CA ASN A 78 13.16 8.19 0.07
C ASN A 78 11.76 7.91 0.65
N PRO A 79 11.40 8.47 1.81
CA PRO A 79 10.05 8.32 2.34
C PRO A 79 9.03 9.03 1.43
N SER A 80 8.00 8.26 1.11
CA SER A 80 6.63 8.69 0.83
C SER A 80 6.43 9.60 -0.37
N THR A 81 5.83 9.06 -1.43
CA THR A 81 4.95 9.92 -2.22
C THR A 81 3.62 9.24 -2.45
N VAL A 82 2.63 10.03 -2.07
CA VAL A 82 1.22 9.77 -1.85
C VAL A 82 0.55 10.21 -3.14
N GLY A 83 0.30 9.24 -4.02
CA GLY A 83 -0.33 9.53 -5.29
C GLY A 83 -1.84 9.66 -5.09
N VAL A 84 -2.41 10.78 -5.52
CA VAL A 84 -3.85 10.86 -5.76
C VAL A 84 -4.13 10.21 -7.11
N VAL A 85 -5.05 9.25 -7.12
CA VAL A 85 -5.52 8.59 -8.35
C VAL A 85 -6.95 9.04 -8.57
N HIS A 86 -7.16 9.90 -9.58
CA HIS A 86 -8.48 10.25 -10.05
C HIS A 86 -9.02 9.10 -10.89
N THR A 87 -10.21 8.62 -10.55
CA THR A 87 -10.85 7.52 -11.24
C THR A 87 -12.36 7.61 -11.10
N ASP A 88 -13.11 7.00 -12.01
CA ASP A 88 -14.54 6.84 -11.82
C ASP A 88 -14.81 6.01 -10.55
N PRO A 89 -15.93 6.23 -9.84
CA PRO A 89 -16.32 5.51 -8.61
C PRO A 89 -16.78 4.07 -8.91
N GLU A 90 -15.94 3.34 -9.62
CA GLU A 90 -16.09 1.97 -10.04
C GLU A 90 -15.17 1.05 -9.23
N ARG A 91 -15.37 -0.25 -9.37
CA ARG A 91 -14.54 -1.25 -8.71
C ARG A 91 -13.11 -1.21 -9.27
N GLN A 92 -12.18 -0.75 -8.43
CA GLN A 92 -10.76 -0.69 -8.70
C GLN A 92 -10.04 -1.96 -8.27
N THR A 93 -8.94 -2.26 -8.96
CA THR A 93 -7.96 -3.27 -8.54
C THR A 93 -6.57 -2.68 -8.60
N LEU A 94 -5.74 -3.00 -7.60
CA LEU A 94 -4.37 -2.52 -7.51
C LEU A 94 -3.43 -3.72 -7.38
N THR A 95 -2.43 -3.78 -8.25
CA THR A 95 -1.35 -4.77 -8.16
C THR A 95 -0.03 -4.07 -7.89
N VAL A 96 0.61 -4.48 -6.81
CA VAL A 96 1.95 -4.02 -6.43
C VAL A 96 2.96 -4.96 -7.06
N ARG A 97 3.92 -4.43 -7.81
CA ARG A 97 4.99 -5.18 -8.47
C ARG A 97 6.36 -4.57 -8.22
N PRO A 98 7.12 -5.08 -7.24
CA PRO A 98 8.50 -4.68 -7.09
C PRO A 98 9.35 -5.19 -8.27
N ALA A 99 10.32 -4.39 -8.70
CA ALA A 99 11.25 -4.75 -9.77
C ALA A 99 12.30 -5.80 -9.32
N SER A 100 12.49 -5.97 -8.01
CA SER A 100 13.35 -7.00 -7.42
C SER A 100 12.67 -7.67 -6.22
N PRO A 101 12.88 -8.97 -5.97
CA PRO A 101 12.39 -9.64 -4.75
C PRO A 101 12.94 -9.04 -3.46
N ASP A 102 14.06 -8.31 -3.52
CA ASP A 102 14.67 -7.65 -2.36
C ASP A 102 13.93 -6.37 -1.94
N VAL A 103 13.03 -5.86 -2.80
CA VAL A 103 12.21 -4.69 -2.48
C VAL A 103 11.10 -5.11 -1.53
N ARG A 104 11.11 -4.52 -0.34
CA ARG A 104 10.00 -4.59 0.61
C ARG A 104 9.14 -3.35 0.42
N TRP A 105 7.83 -3.55 0.43
CA TRP A 105 6.87 -2.47 0.25
C TRP A 105 5.84 -2.48 1.36
N SER A 106 5.32 -1.29 1.66
CA SER A 106 4.18 -1.03 2.53
C SER A 106 3.20 -0.17 1.72
N ILE A 107 1.92 -0.50 1.77
CA ILE A 107 0.88 0.23 1.04
C ILE A 107 -0.41 0.33 1.84
N ALA A 108 -1.06 1.48 1.74
CA ALA A 108 -2.42 1.71 2.18
C ALA A 108 -3.16 2.49 1.11
N VAL A 109 -4.47 2.29 1.03
CA VAL A 109 -5.35 3.06 0.15
C VAL A 109 -6.45 3.65 1.00
N VAL A 110 -6.65 4.95 0.86
CA VAL A 110 -7.70 5.68 1.53
C VAL A 110 -8.60 6.36 0.52
N ASP A 111 -9.85 6.59 0.92
CA ASP A 111 -10.84 7.22 0.08
C ASP A 111 -10.61 8.73 -0.05
N GLY A 112 -10.98 9.29 -1.21
CA GLY A 112 -10.89 10.71 -1.52
C GLY A 112 -9.47 11.25 -1.71
N GLU A 113 -9.39 12.57 -1.91
CA GLU A 113 -8.16 13.34 -1.95
C GLU A 113 -7.72 13.70 -0.54
N THR A 114 -6.71 13.01 -0.02
CA THR A 114 -6.17 13.36 1.29
C THR A 114 -5.03 14.36 1.11
N PRO A 115 -5.10 15.57 1.70
CA PRO A 115 -4.01 16.53 1.63
C PRO A 115 -2.73 15.93 2.24
N LEU A 116 -1.65 16.05 1.48
CA LEU A 116 -0.29 15.67 1.87
C LEU A 116 0.30 16.62 2.93
#